data_AF-A0A945LJZ0-F1
#
_entry.id   AF-A0A945LJZ0-F1
#
_cell.length_a   1.000
_cell.length_b   1.000
_cell.length_c   1.000
_cell.angle_alpha   90.00
_cell.angle_beta   90.00
_cell.angle_gamma   90.00
#
_symmetry.space_group_name_H-M   'P 1'
#
loop_
_entity.id
_entity.type
_entity.pdbx_description
1 polymer ?
#
loop_
_entity_poly.entity_id
_entity_poly.type
_entity_poly.pdbx_seq_one_letter_code
_entity_poly.pdbx_strand_id
1 'polypeptide(L)'
;MNELIFQERIDSERKIEPKDWMPDDYRKHLIRQISQHAHSEVIGMQPEGNWISRAPSLRAKMILLAKVQDEAGHGLYLYSACETLGISREELVSQLHQEKAKYSSIFNYPTLSWADMGAIGWLVDGAAIVNQVSLQRTSYG
;
A
#
# COMPACT_ATOMS: atom_id res chain seq x y z
N MET A 1 19.43 -26.84 -3.35
CA MET A 1 20.14 -26.44 -2.12
C MET A 1 19.63 -25.09 -1.61
N ASN A 2 19.67 -24.02 -2.41
CA ASN A 2 19.17 -22.71 -1.98
C ASN A 2 17.65 -22.68 -1.68
N GLU A 3 16.84 -23.40 -2.46
CA GLU A 3 15.39 -23.52 -2.21
C GLU A 3 15.08 -24.19 -0.86
N LEU A 4 15.85 -25.21 -0.47
CA LEU A 4 15.69 -25.86 0.83
C LEU A 4 16.03 -24.89 1.97
N ILE A 5 17.13 -24.14 1.84
CA ILE A 5 17.53 -23.11 2.82
C ILE A 5 16.45 -22.03 2.96
N PHE A 6 15.86 -21.59 1.84
CA PHE A 6 14.74 -20.65 1.85
C PHE A 6 13.53 -21.23 2.57
N GLN A 7 13.13 -22.47 2.25
CA GLN A 7 11.97 -23.11 2.88
C GLN A 7 12.17 -23.32 4.38
N GLU A 8 13.35 -23.80 4.81
CA GLU A 8 13.69 -23.94 6.23
C GLU A 8 13.63 -22.59 6.98
N ARG A 9 14.00 -21.50 6.31
CA ARG A 9 13.92 -20.15 6.86
C ARG A 9 12.47 -19.70 7.06
N ILE A 10 11.61 -19.97 6.07
CA ILE A 10 10.16 -19.72 6.16
C ILE A 10 9.53 -20.55 7.28
N ASP A 11 9.82 -21.85 7.32
CA ASP A 11 9.24 -22.79 8.31
C ASP A 11 9.70 -22.47 9.75
N SER A 12 10.86 -21.84 9.91
CA SER A 12 11.37 -21.35 11.20
C SER A 12 10.95 -19.92 11.54
N GLU A 13 10.01 -19.34 10.79
CA GLU A 13 9.49 -17.97 10.94
C GLU A 13 10.57 -16.87 10.91
N ARG A 14 11.73 -17.16 10.31
CA ARG A 14 12.81 -16.19 10.14
C ARG A 14 12.51 -15.32 8.92
N LYS A 15 12.61 -14.00 9.09
CA LYS A 15 12.39 -13.04 8.00
C LYS A 15 13.41 -13.23 6.88
N ILE A 16 12.94 -13.06 5.65
CA ILE A 16 13.75 -12.91 4.45
C ILE A 16 14.11 -11.43 4.33
N GLU A 17 15.41 -11.13 4.25
CA GLU A 17 15.93 -9.77 4.17
C GLU A 17 16.38 -9.43 2.73
N PRO A 18 16.59 -8.15 2.37
CA PRO A 18 16.93 -7.75 1.00
C PRO A 18 18.14 -8.44 0.37
N LYS A 19 19.15 -8.77 1.18
CA LYS A 19 20.39 -9.42 0.73
C LYS A 19 20.31 -10.94 0.71
N ASP A 20 19.25 -11.53 1.27
CA ASP A 20 19.07 -12.96 1.26
C ASP A 20 18.73 -13.44 -0.15
N TRP A 21 19.19 -14.66 -0.47
CA TRP A 21 18.67 -15.35 -1.64
C TRP A 21 17.18 -15.67 -1.43
N MET A 22 16.37 -15.45 -2.46
CA MET A 22 14.95 -15.80 -2.49
C MET A 22 14.56 -16.24 -3.90
N PRO A 23 13.57 -17.12 -4.07
CA PRO A 23 13.07 -17.50 -5.39
C PRO A 23 12.61 -16.29 -6.21
N ASP A 24 12.84 -16.32 -7.53
CA ASP A 24 12.46 -15.22 -8.43
C ASP A 24 10.95 -14.98 -8.41
N ASP A 25 10.14 -16.04 -8.33
CA ASP A 25 8.68 -15.90 -8.28
C ASP A 25 8.22 -15.31 -6.94
N TYR A 26 8.90 -15.61 -5.83
CA TYR A 26 8.67 -14.96 -4.54
C TYR A 26 8.96 -13.46 -4.63
N ARG A 27 10.13 -13.08 -5.18
CA ARG A 27 10.52 -11.68 -5.40
C ARG A 27 9.52 -10.95 -6.29
N LYS A 28 9.16 -11.51 -7.44
CA LYS A 28 8.18 -10.92 -8.38
C LYS A 28 6.81 -10.77 -7.74
N HIS A 29 6.38 -11.75 -6.95
CA HIS A 29 5.11 -11.69 -6.24
C HIS A 29 5.11 -10.55 -5.20
N LEU A 30 6.17 -10.41 -4.41
CA LEU A 30 6.30 -9.33 -3.44
C LEU A 30 6.36 -7.96 -4.11
N ILE A 31 7.14 -7.81 -5.20
CA ILE A 31 7.17 -6.58 -5.99
C ILE A 31 5.74 -6.22 -6.42
N ARG A 32 5.01 -7.18 -6.98
CA ARG A 32 3.62 -6.97 -7.42
C ARG A 32 2.71 -6.59 -6.25
N GLN A 33 2.82 -7.24 -5.09
CA GLN A 33 1.92 -6.99 -3.96
C GLN A 33 2.22 -5.65 -3.29
N ILE A 34 3.48 -5.40 -2.93
CA ILE A 34 3.92 -4.19 -2.22
C ILE A 34 3.75 -2.96 -3.12
N SER A 35 4.05 -3.06 -4.42
CA SER A 35 3.83 -1.94 -5.34
C SER A 35 2.35 -1.58 -5.47
N GLN A 36 1.48 -2.58 -5.63
CA GLN A 36 0.03 -2.34 -5.72
C GLN A 36 -0.52 -1.78 -4.41
N HIS A 37 0.06 -2.15 -3.27
CA HIS A 37 -0.23 -1.51 -1.98
C HIS A 37 0.22 -0.05 -1.99
N ALA A 38 1.47 0.26 -2.39
CA ALA A 38 1.96 1.64 -2.51
C ALA A 38 1.11 2.49 -3.47
N HIS A 39 0.72 1.93 -4.61
CA HIS A 39 -0.19 2.57 -5.56
C HIS A 39 -1.56 2.85 -4.94
N SER A 40 -2.05 1.94 -4.09
CA SER A 40 -3.33 2.11 -3.40
C SER A 40 -3.29 3.31 -2.46
N GLU A 41 -2.21 3.51 -1.70
CA GLU A 41 -2.10 4.68 -0.83
C GLU A 41 -2.12 6.00 -1.64
N VAL A 42 -1.38 6.05 -2.75
CA VAL A 42 -1.32 7.25 -3.60
C VAL A 42 -2.65 7.54 -4.30
N ILE A 43 -3.30 6.52 -4.86
CA ILE A 43 -4.57 6.69 -5.57
C ILE A 43 -5.71 6.99 -4.57
N GLY A 44 -5.67 6.41 -3.37
CA GLY A 44 -6.66 6.64 -2.32
C GLY A 44 -6.76 8.09 -1.86
N MET A 45 -5.69 8.87 -1.99
CA MET A 45 -5.69 10.31 -1.73
C MET A 45 -6.66 11.10 -2.64
N GLN A 46 -7.00 10.60 -3.84
CA GLN A 46 -7.83 11.32 -4.80
C GLN A 46 -9.30 11.46 -4.37
N PRO A 47 -10.04 10.37 -4.05
CA PRO A 47 -11.43 10.47 -3.61
C PRO A 47 -11.59 11.26 -2.30
N GLU A 48 -10.63 11.16 -1.38
CA GLU A 48 -10.61 11.93 -0.13
C GLU A 48 -10.19 13.40 -0.35
N GLY A 49 -9.18 13.62 -1.19
CA GLY A 49 -8.69 14.94 -1.58
C GLY A 49 -9.78 15.82 -2.21
N ASN A 50 -10.72 15.19 -2.93
CA ASN A 50 -11.90 15.84 -3.51
C ASN A 50 -12.74 16.63 -2.47
N TRP A 51 -12.69 16.26 -1.19
CA TRP A 51 -13.47 16.89 -0.11
C TRP A 51 -12.66 17.84 0.79
N ILE A 52 -11.34 17.93 0.64
CA ILE A 52 -10.49 18.81 1.47
C ILE A 52 -10.99 20.26 1.45
N SER A 53 -11.29 20.82 0.27
CA SER A 53 -11.75 22.20 0.16
C SER A 53 -13.20 22.40 0.64
N ARG A 54 -14.01 21.32 0.66
CA ARG A 54 -15.47 21.31 0.91
C ARG A 54 -15.87 20.76 2.28
N ALA A 55 -14.90 20.39 3.13
CA ALA A 55 -15.17 19.87 4.45
C ALA A 55 -16.04 20.85 5.28
N PRO A 56 -17.05 20.36 6.03
CA PRO A 56 -18.10 21.20 6.64
C PRO A 56 -17.66 21.98 7.88
N SER A 57 -16.45 21.74 8.38
CA SER A 57 -15.85 22.50 9.48
C SER A 57 -14.32 22.51 9.37
N LEU A 58 -13.68 23.48 10.01
CA LEU A 58 -12.21 23.53 10.09
C LEU A 58 -11.65 22.29 10.81
N ARG A 59 -12.33 21.79 11.84
CA ARG A 59 -11.93 20.55 12.54
C ARG A 59 -11.89 19.36 11.59
N ALA A 60 -12.98 19.15 10.83
CA ALA A 60 -13.05 18.06 9.86
C ALA A 60 -11.99 18.22 8.75
N LYS A 61 -11.78 19.44 8.26
CA LYS A 61 -10.75 19.77 7.27
C LYS A 61 -9.34 19.42 7.74
N MET A 62 -9.00 19.78 8.99
CA MET A 62 -7.70 19.49 9.57
C MET A 62 -7.45 17.98 9.71
N ILE A 63 -8.45 17.22 10.17
CA ILE A 63 -8.36 15.76 10.31
C ILE A 63 -8.16 15.11 8.93
N LEU A 64 -8.96 15.51 7.94
CA LEU A 64 -8.85 14.96 6.58
C LEU A 64 -7.50 15.29 5.93
N LEU A 65 -6.99 16.51 6.12
CA LEU A 65 -5.65 16.90 5.65
C LEU A 65 -4.56 16.04 6.28
N ALA A 66 -4.60 15.84 7.59
CA ALA A 66 -3.63 15.00 8.30
C ALA A 66 -3.68 13.55 7.78
N LYS A 67 -4.87 12.98 7.62
CA LYS A 67 -5.04 11.63 7.06
C LYS A 67 -4.42 11.51 5.67
N VAL A 68 -4.80 12.40 4.74
CA VAL A 68 -4.30 12.36 3.35
C VAL A 68 -2.79 12.58 3.29
N GLN A 69 -2.23 13.39 4.19
CA GLN A 69 -0.78 13.54 4.34
C GLN A 69 -0.12 12.23 4.80
N ASP A 70 -0.71 11.52 5.76
CA ASP A 70 -0.20 10.24 6.24
C ASP A 70 -0.23 9.17 5.12
N GLU A 71 -1.27 9.12 4.29
CA GLU A 71 -1.31 8.16 3.16
C GLU A 71 -0.18 8.41 2.15
N ALA A 72 0.20 9.67 1.92
CA ALA A 72 1.38 9.97 1.11
C ALA A 72 2.65 9.40 1.75
N GLY A 73 2.78 9.53 3.08
CA GLY A 73 3.87 8.93 3.85
C GLY A 73 3.89 7.40 3.78
N HIS A 74 2.74 6.74 3.94
CA HIS A 74 2.59 5.29 3.80
C HIS A 74 3.00 4.82 2.41
N GLY A 75 2.58 5.53 1.36
CA GLY A 75 3.01 5.28 -0.01
C GLY A 75 4.53 5.34 -0.16
N LEU A 76 5.19 6.33 0.45
CA LEU A 76 6.65 6.43 0.46
C LEU A 76 7.31 5.21 1.12
N TYR A 77 6.84 4.79 2.30
CA TYR A 77 7.38 3.62 2.99
C TYR A 77 7.25 2.35 2.15
N LEU A 78 6.10 2.14 1.52
CA LEU A 78 5.84 0.96 0.70
C LEU A 78 6.68 0.96 -0.59
N TYR A 79 6.86 2.12 -1.24
CA TYR A 79 7.80 2.21 -2.37
C TYR A 79 9.22 1.88 -1.92
N SER A 80 9.70 2.44 -0.81
CA SER A 80 11.03 2.14 -0.29
C SER A 80 11.20 0.66 0.06
N ALA A 81 10.18 0.01 0.64
CA ALA A 81 10.19 -1.43 0.86
C ALA A 81 10.29 -2.21 -0.46
N CYS A 82 9.54 -1.82 -1.49
CA CYS A 82 9.59 -2.46 -2.81
C CYS A 82 10.97 -2.29 -3.49
N GLU A 83 11.61 -1.13 -3.32
CA GLU A 83 12.93 -0.84 -3.91
C GLU A 83 14.04 -1.79 -3.43
N THR A 84 13.92 -2.30 -2.20
CA THR A 84 14.84 -3.31 -1.66
C THR A 84 14.82 -4.64 -2.43
N LEU A 85 13.78 -4.88 -3.25
CA LEU A 85 13.66 -6.06 -4.11
C LEU A 85 14.31 -5.88 -5.48
N GLY A 86 14.88 -4.70 -5.77
CA GLY A 86 15.68 -4.44 -6.98
C GLY A 86 14.94 -3.76 -8.14
N ILE A 87 13.81 -3.12 -7.89
CA ILE A 87 13.04 -2.32 -8.87
C ILE A 87 13.00 -0.86 -8.43
N SER A 88 13.04 0.10 -9.36
CA SER A 88 12.98 1.52 -8.97
C SER A 88 11.54 2.00 -8.79
N ARG A 89 11.34 2.98 -7.92
CA ARG A 89 10.04 3.65 -7.78
C ARG A 89 9.55 4.26 -9.10
N GLU A 90 10.44 4.83 -9.92
CA GLU A 90 10.06 5.39 -11.23
C GLU A 90 9.45 4.32 -12.14
N GLU A 91 10.01 3.12 -12.13
CA GLU A 91 9.47 2.00 -12.92
C GLU A 91 8.10 1.59 -12.38
N LEU A 92 7.93 1.49 -11.05
CA LEU A 92 6.64 1.16 -10.43
C LEU A 92 5.56 2.19 -10.79
N VAL A 93 5.87 3.48 -10.67
CA VAL A 93 4.94 4.56 -11.03
C VAL A 93 4.61 4.53 -12.53
N SER A 94 5.60 4.24 -13.37
CA SER A 94 5.40 4.06 -14.81
C SER A 94 4.46 2.88 -15.12
N GLN A 95 4.63 1.75 -14.43
CA GLN A 95 3.73 0.59 -14.55
C GLN A 95 2.30 0.92 -14.13
N LEU A 96 2.10 1.72 -13.08
CA LEU A 96 0.78 2.21 -12.67
C LEU A 96 0.14 3.07 -13.76
N HIS A 97 0.85 4.08 -14.28
CA HIS A 97 0.34 4.99 -15.30
C HIS A 97 0.07 4.31 -16.65
N GLN A 98 0.80 3.23 -16.96
CA GLN A 98 0.58 2.41 -18.15
C GLN A 98 -0.45 1.29 -17.93
N GLU A 99 -1.15 1.26 -16.79
CA GLU A 99 -2.15 0.26 -16.43
C GLU A 99 -1.61 -1.19 -16.38
N LYS A 100 -0.29 -1.35 -16.23
CA LYS A 100 0.39 -2.65 -16.06
C LYS A 100 0.38 -3.12 -14.61
N ALA A 101 0.22 -2.20 -13.66
CA ALA A 101 0.04 -2.47 -12.24
C ALA A 101 -1.33 -1.97 -11.77
N LYS A 102 -1.89 -2.65 -10.76
CA LYS A 102 -3.19 -2.32 -10.17
C LYS A 102 -3.05 -1.44 -8.93
N TYR A 103 -4.17 -0.99 -8.43
CA TYR A 103 -4.37 -0.43 -7.09
C TYR A 103 -5.71 -0.99 -6.55
N SER A 104 -6.01 -0.73 -5.29
CA SER A 104 -7.24 -1.20 -4.65
C SER A 104 -8.47 -0.69 -5.41
N SER A 105 -9.37 -1.61 -5.76
CA SER A 105 -10.52 -1.30 -6.59
C SER A 105 -11.49 -0.30 -5.96
N ILE A 106 -11.47 -0.17 -4.62
CA ILE A 106 -12.35 0.73 -3.86
C ILE A 106 -12.17 2.21 -4.26
N PHE A 107 -10.99 2.59 -4.75
CA PHE A 107 -10.70 3.97 -5.13
C PHE A 107 -11.24 4.36 -6.51
N ASN A 108 -11.93 3.45 -7.21
CA ASN A 108 -12.67 3.76 -8.43
C ASN A 108 -14.08 4.31 -8.16
N TYR A 109 -14.55 4.33 -6.90
CA TYR A 109 -15.88 4.78 -6.54
C TYR A 109 -15.88 6.28 -6.22
N PRO A 110 -16.88 7.05 -6.70
CA PRO A 110 -16.92 8.49 -6.48
C PRO A 110 -17.37 8.85 -5.04
N THR A 111 -16.91 10.00 -4.56
CA THR A 111 -17.33 10.59 -3.27
C THR A 111 -18.33 11.72 -3.50
N LEU A 112 -19.61 11.37 -3.48
CA LEU A 112 -20.76 12.21 -3.84
C LEU A 112 -21.26 13.08 -2.68
N SER A 113 -20.99 12.69 -1.42
CA SER A 113 -21.40 13.42 -0.22
C SER A 113 -20.32 13.47 0.85
N TRP A 114 -20.42 14.40 1.81
CA TRP A 114 -19.50 14.45 2.94
C TRP A 114 -19.56 13.17 3.80
N ALA A 115 -20.71 12.49 3.83
CA ALA A 115 -20.87 11.24 4.56
C ALA A 115 -19.90 10.16 4.05
N ASP A 116 -19.49 10.24 2.78
CA ASP A 116 -18.58 9.27 2.16
C ASP A 116 -17.18 9.36 2.77
N MET A 117 -16.75 10.52 3.30
CA MET A 117 -15.47 10.65 4.03
C MET A 117 -15.51 9.87 5.35
N GLY A 118 -16.66 9.88 6.03
CA GLY A 118 -16.88 9.05 7.20
C GLY A 118 -16.93 7.56 6.85
N ALA A 119 -17.57 7.20 5.74
CA ALA A 119 -17.66 5.82 5.29
C ALA A 119 -16.29 5.27 4.84
N ILE A 120 -15.48 6.05 4.13
CA ILE A 120 -14.11 5.69 3.75
C ILE A 120 -13.25 5.52 5.01
N GLY A 121 -13.18 6.55 5.85
CA GLY A 121 -12.35 6.55 7.05
C GLY A 121 -12.73 5.48 8.09
N TRP A 122 -13.94 4.92 8.01
CA TRP A 122 -14.38 3.86 8.92
C TRP A 122 -14.39 2.47 8.25
N LEU A 123 -15.10 2.31 7.13
CA LEU A 123 -15.32 1.01 6.50
C LEU A 123 -14.18 0.60 5.59
N VAL A 124 -13.70 1.53 4.75
CA VAL A 124 -12.62 1.24 3.79
C VAL A 124 -11.31 1.09 4.55
N ASP A 125 -10.97 2.05 5.41
CA ASP A 125 -9.79 1.98 6.26
C ASP A 125 -9.88 0.82 7.25
N GLY A 126 -11.07 0.55 7.81
CA GLY A 126 -11.28 -0.59 8.70
C GLY A 126 -10.98 -1.93 8.02
N ALA A 127 -11.41 -2.11 6.76
CA ALA A 127 -11.06 -3.28 5.97
C ALA A 127 -9.55 -3.34 5.65
N ALA A 128 -8.93 -2.20 5.35
CA ALA A 128 -7.50 -2.11 5.12
C ALA A 128 -6.70 -2.50 6.39
N ILE A 129 -7.09 -2.01 7.57
CA ILE A 129 -6.43 -2.33 8.85
C ILE A 129 -6.47 -3.84 9.13
N VAL A 130 -7.62 -4.51 8.92
CA VAL A 130 -7.70 -5.97 9.09
C VAL A 130 -6.69 -6.69 8.20
N ASN A 131 -6.58 -6.28 6.93
CA ASN A 131 -5.61 -6.84 6.01
C ASN A 131 -4.17 -6.51 6.41
N GLN A 132 -3.86 -5.25 6.71
CA GLN A 132 -2.52 -4.79 7.04
C GLN A 132 -1.99 -5.35 8.35
N VAL A 133 -2.84 -5.49 9.38
CA VAL A 133 -2.47 -6.15 10.64
C VAL A 133 -2.10 -7.61 10.38
N SER A 134 -2.80 -8.31 9.49
CA SER A 134 -2.44 -9.68 9.12
C SER A 134 -1.06 -9.76 8.43
N LEU A 135 -0.65 -8.69 7.74
CA LEU A 135 0.62 -8.59 7.03
C LEU A 135 1.80 -8.17 7.92
N GLN A 136 1.58 -7.74 9.17
CA GLN A 136 2.68 -7.42 10.11
C GLN A 136 3.62 -8.62 10.36
N ARG A 137 3.14 -9.85 10.13
CA ARG A 137 3.93 -11.09 10.25
C ARG A 137 4.37 -11.67 8.91
N THR A 138 4.20 -10.96 7.79
CA THR A 138 4.66 -11.40 6.46
C THR A 138 6.13 -11.82 6.46
N SER A 139 6.52 -12.73 5.58
CA SER A 139 7.85 -13.35 5.60
C SER A 139 9.00 -12.43 5.17
N TYR A 140 8.71 -11.32 4.49
CA TYR A 140 9.72 -10.32 4.11
C TYR A 140 9.86 -9.26 5.21
N GLY A 141 11.10 -9.06 5.67
CA GLY A 141 11.46 -8.14 6.75
C GLY A 141 11.69 -6.71 6.30
#